data_AF-A0A919X2E7-F1
#
_entry.id   AF-A0A919X2E7-F1
#
_cell.length_a   1.000
_cell.length_b   1.000
_cell.length_c   1.000
_cell.angle_alpha   90.00
_cell.angle_beta   90.00
_cell.angle_gamma   90.00
#
_symmetry.space_group_name_H-M   'P 1'
#
loop_
_entity.id
_entity.type
_entity.pdbx_description
1 polymer ?
#
loop_
_entity_poly.entity_id
_entity_poly.type
_entity_poly.pdbx_seq_one_letter_code
_entity_poly.pdbx_strand_id
1 'polypeptide(L)' 'MKNFFHLYRQTSTRLGRELYEEEVTFLQWMYERYRVEEISRKLNKKRILR' A
#
# COMPACT_ATOMS: atom_id res chain seq x y z
N MET A 1 2.76 -5.38 -8.51
CA MET A 1 2.40 -4.56 -7.33
C MET A 1 2.31 -3.12 -7.80
N LYS A 2 1.25 -2.39 -7.45
CA LYS A 2 1.21 -0.94 -7.72
C LYS A 2 2.23 -0.27 -6.78
N ASN A 3 3.09 0.60 -7.31
CA ASN A 3 4.04 1.36 -6.49
C ASN A 3 3.31 2.44 -5.67
N PHE A 4 3.90 2.83 -4.54
CA PHE A 4 3.38 3.88 -3.66
C PHE A 4 3.01 5.17 -4.41
N PHE A 5 3.87 5.63 -5.34
CA PHE A 5 3.59 6.81 -6.18
C PHE A 5 2.31 6.70 -7.00
N HIS A 6 1.96 5.49 -7.45
CA HIS A 6 0.72 5.27 -8.18
C HIS A 6 -0.48 5.42 -7.25
N LEU A 7 -0.35 4.94 -6.01
CA LEU A 7 -1.37 5.09 -4.97
C LEU A 7 -1.55 6.57 -4.58
N TYR A 8 -0.45 7.29 -4.35
CA TYR A 8 -0.43 8.73 -4.08
C TYR A 8 -1.14 9.51 -5.18
N ARG A 9 -0.73 9.31 -6.44
CA ARG A 9 -1.30 10.03 -7.59
C ARG A 9 -2.78 9.73 -7.79
N GLN A 10 -3.18 8.47 -7.61
CA GLN A 10 -4.59 8.07 -7.70
C GLN A 10 -5.42 8.73 -6.60
N THR A 11 -4.95 8.71 -5.35
CA THR A 11 -5.67 9.31 -4.22
C THR A 11 -5.77 10.82 -4.36
N SER A 12 -4.68 11.49 -4.73
CA SER A 12 -4.67 12.94 -5.01
C SER A 12 -5.64 13.30 -6.14
N THR A 13 -5.66 12.52 -7.22
CA THR A 13 -6.60 12.74 -8.35
C THR A 13 -8.07 12.58 -7.90
N ARG A 14 -8.37 11.60 -7.03
CA ARG A 14 -9.74 11.37 -6.53
C ARG A 14 -10.20 12.44 -5.54
N LEU A 15 -9.28 13.00 -4.77
CA LEU A 15 -9.56 14.10 -3.86
C LEU A 15 -9.63 15.46 -4.58
N GLY A 16 -9.12 15.54 -5.81
CA GLY A 16 -9.04 16.80 -6.56
C GLY A 16 -8.04 17.80 -5.97
N ARG A 17 -7.15 17.34 -5.07
CA ARG A 17 -6.14 18.16 -4.40
C ARG A 17 -4.90 17.32 -4.08
N GLU A 18 -3.80 18.00 -3.76
CA GLU A 18 -2.64 17.34 -3.18
C GLU A 18 -2.95 16.86 -1.76
N LEU A 19 -2.28 15.77 -1.37
CA LEU A 19 -2.39 15.19 -0.04
C LEU A 19 -1.59 16.06 0.93
N TYR A 20 -2.16 16.30 2.12
CA TYR A 20 -1.42 16.91 3.22
C TYR A 20 -0.35 15.94 3.73
N GLU A 21 0.69 16.46 4.37
CA GLU A 21 1.82 15.67 4.87
C GLU A 21 1.38 14.52 5.79
N GLU A 22 0.38 14.76 6.63
CA GLU A 22 -0.23 13.76 7.52
C GLU A 22 -0.92 12.65 6.73
N GLU A 23 -1.62 13.00 5.65
CA GLU A 23 -2.29 12.03 4.77
C GLU A 23 -1.27 11.20 3.99
N VAL A 24 -0.15 11.80 3.56
CA VAL A 24 0.95 11.09 2.91
C VAL A 24 1.59 10.09 3.87
N THR A 25 1.85 10.51 5.11
CA THR A 25 2.42 9.67 6.16
C THR A 25 1.51 8.48 6.46
N PHE A 26 0.20 8.74 6.60
CA PHE A 26 -0.79 7.68 6.79
C PHE A 26 -0.84 6.71 5.60
N LEU A 27 -0.85 7.24 4.38
CA LEU A 27 -0.92 6.42 3.15
C LEU A 27 0.33 5.53 3.00
N GLN A 28 1.50 6.05 3.38
CA GLN A 28 2.76 5.32 3.34
C GLN A 28 2.76 4.17 4.36
N TRP A 29 2.34 4.45 5.60
CA TRP A 29 2.20 3.42 6.62
C TRP A 29 1.21 2.31 6.21
N MET A 30 0.07 2.70 5.63
CA MET A 30 -0.91 1.74 5.11
C MET A 30 -0.33 0.85 4.01
N TYR A 31 0.40 1.46 3.06
CA TYR A 31 1.04 0.73 1.97
C TYR A 31 2.06 -0.29 2.48
N GLU A 32 2.89 0.08 3.45
CA GLU A 32 3.86 -0.82 4.07
C GLU A 32 3.18 -1.98 4.79
N ARG A 33 2.13 -1.72 5.56
CA ARG A 33 1.33 -2.75 6.23
C ARG A 33 0.77 -3.76 5.25
N TYR A 34 0.13 -3.31 4.17
CA TYR A 34 -0.40 -4.21 3.15
C TYR A 34 0.69 -5.04 2.47
N ARG A 35 1.89 -4.46 2.28
CA ARG A 35 3.02 -5.19 1.69
C ARG A 35 3.48 -6.32 2.61
N VAL A 36 3.59 -6.07 3.91
CA VAL A 36 3.95 -7.08 4.91
C VAL A 36 2.90 -8.19 4.95
N GLU A 37 1.62 -7.84 4.96
CA GLU A 37 0.53 -8.81 4.93
C GLU A 37 0.53 -9.65 3.64
N GLU A 38 0.80 -9.03 2.48
CA GLU A 38 0.88 -9.77 1.21
C GLU A 38 2.03 -10.78 1.21
N ILE A 39 3.19 -10.40 1.75
CA ILE A 39 4.34 -11.30 1.91
C ILE A 39 3.99 -12.45 2.86
N SER A 40 3.38 -12.16 4.01
CA SER A 40 2.94 -13.16 4.98
C SER A 40 1.95 -14.16 4.37
N ARG A 41 0.95 -13.68 3.61
CA ARG A 41 -0.02 -14.52 2.89
C ARG A 41 0.65 -15.40 1.84
N LYS A 42 1.63 -14.88 1.09
CA LYS A 42 2.39 -15.65 0.09
C LYS A 42 3.26 -16.74 0.75
N LEU A 43 3.92 -16.42 1.87
CA LEU A 43 4.70 -17.38 2.64
C LEU A 43 3.83 -18.50 3.20
N ASN A 44 2.64 -18.15 3.73
CA ASN A 44 1.71 -19.14 4.26
C ASN A 44 1.15 -20.06 3.15
N LYS A 45 0.79 -19.51 1.98
CA LYS A 45 0.39 -20.32 0.81
C LYS A 45 1.48 -21.29 0.35
N LYS A 46 2.76 -20.87 0.35
CA LYS A 46 3.88 -21.75 -0.01
C LYS A 46 4.10 -22.90 0.99
N ARG A 47 3.74 -22.70 2.25
CA ARG A 47 3.91 -23.69 3.32
C ARG A 47 2.82 -24.77 3.30
N ILE A 48 1.63 -24.44 2.78
CA ILE A 48 0.48 -25.37 2.65
C ILE A 48 0.62 -26.27 1.41
N LEU A 49 1.40 -25.86 0.41
CA LEU A 49 1.65 -26.60 -0.83
C LEU A 49 2.89 -27.53 -0.76
N ARG A 50 3.44 -27.76 0.44
CA ARG A 50 4.61 -28.61 0.68
C ARG A 50 4.27 -29.78 1.59
#